data_AF-A0AAV0XNH7-F1
#
_entry.id   AF-A0AAV0XNH7-F1
#
_cell.length_a   1.000
_cell.length_b   1.000
_cell.length_c   1.000
_cell.angle_alpha   90.00
_cell.angle_beta   90.00
_cell.angle_gamma   90.00
#
_symmetry.space_group_name_H-M   'P 1'
#
loop_
_entity.id
_entity.type
_entity.pdbx_description
1 polymer ?
#
loop_
_entity_poly.entity_id
_entity_poly.type
_entity_poly.pdbx_seq_one_letter_code
_entity_poly.pdbx_strand_id
1 'polypeptide(L)'
;MIIFNVPESDDNTSANDSSVIKSIFDSLSIVMTPTAINRLGRKSTKPRPLKISLQDASDVFVILKNKHKLRSTPNYCSIRISPDRTQMQRDQLRNVYAKLEERKAAGETDLIVKFLKGIPTISKN
;
A
#
# COMPACT_ATOMS: atom_id res chain seq x y z
N MET A 1 6.54 -2.93 3.90
CA MET A 1 5.35 -2.34 3.24
C MET A 1 4.16 -2.35 4.20
N ILE A 2 3.10 -1.60 3.90
CA ILE A 2 1.87 -1.59 4.71
C ILE A 2 0.67 -2.08 3.89
N ILE A 3 -0.13 -2.97 4.46
CA ILE A 3 -1.38 -3.47 3.89
C ILE A 3 -2.54 -3.01 4.76
N PHE A 4 -3.55 -2.40 4.15
CA PHE A 4 -4.74 -1.86 4.82
C PHE A 4 -5.97 -2.72 4.52
N ASN A 5 -6.95 -2.65 5.42
CA ASN A 5 -8.26 -3.30 5.32
C ASN A 5 -8.21 -4.84 5.29
N VAL A 6 -7.18 -5.44 5.89
CA VAL A 6 -7.17 -6.89 6.13
C VAL A 6 -8.05 -7.18 7.34
N PRO A 7 -9.10 -8.02 7.23
CA PRO A 7 -9.96 -8.36 8.35
C PRO A 7 -9.15 -8.84 9.57
N GLU A 8 -9.54 -8.41 10.77
CA GLU A 8 -9.01 -8.98 12.02
C GLU A 8 -9.97 -10.06 12.50
N SER A 9 -9.43 -11.18 12.98
CA SER A 9 -10.20 -12.15 13.75
C SER A 9 -10.23 -11.71 15.21
N ASP A 10 -11.30 -12.03 15.94
CA ASP A 10 -11.38 -11.74 17.37
C ASP A 10 -10.47 -12.63 18.22
N ASP A 11 -10.07 -13.78 17.67
CA ASP A 11 -9.06 -14.64 18.26
C ASP A 11 -7.65 -14.06 18.04
N ASN A 12 -6.91 -13.89 19.15
CA ASN A 12 -5.58 -13.28 19.23
C ASN A 12 -4.45 -14.07 18.51
N THR A 13 -4.74 -14.92 17.53
CA THR A 13 -3.77 -15.84 16.94
C THR A 13 -3.16 -15.24 15.67
N SER A 14 -1.89 -14.86 15.75
CA SER A 14 -1.04 -14.39 14.62
C SER A 14 -0.99 -15.35 13.41
N ALA A 15 -1.37 -16.61 13.60
CA ALA A 15 -1.47 -17.61 12.54
C ALA A 15 -2.46 -17.23 11.42
N ASN A 16 -3.52 -16.49 11.76
CA ASN A 16 -4.55 -16.14 10.78
C ASN A 16 -4.09 -15.03 9.81
N ASP A 17 -3.24 -14.11 10.27
CA ASP A 17 -2.71 -13.06 9.40
C ASP A 17 -1.75 -13.66 8.34
N SER A 18 -0.92 -14.64 8.72
CA SER A 18 0.01 -15.29 7.80
C SER A 18 -0.70 -16.00 6.65
N SER A 19 -1.77 -16.76 6.94
CA SER A 19 -2.55 -17.46 5.92
C SER A 19 -3.25 -16.48 4.97
N VAL A 20 -3.84 -15.40 5.49
CA VAL A 20 -4.48 -14.37 4.67
C VAL A 20 -3.47 -13.65 3.77
N ILE A 21 -2.29 -13.30 4.29
CA ILE A 21 -1.23 -12.68 3.49
C ILE A 21 -0.75 -13.63 2.39
N LYS A 22 -0.61 -14.92 2.68
CA LYS A 22 -0.27 -15.93 1.67
C LYS A 22 -1.32 -15.96 0.55
N SER A 23 -2.60 -16.04 0.88
CA SER A 23 -3.67 -16.02 -0.14
C SER A 23 -3.71 -14.73 -0.96
N ILE A 24 -3.39 -13.59 -0.35
CA ILE A 24 -3.25 -12.32 -1.08
C ILE A 24 -2.06 -12.39 -2.05
N PHE A 25 -0.91 -12.92 -1.63
CA PHE A 25 0.26 -13.06 -2.50
C PHE A 25 0.00 -14.04 -3.66
N ASP A 26 -0.69 -15.14 -3.38
CA ASP A 26 -1.12 -16.11 -4.39
C ASP A 26 -2.04 -15.46 -5.44
N SER A 27 -2.97 -14.60 -5.01
CA SER A 27 -3.84 -13.82 -5.92
C SER A 27 -3.08 -12.84 -6.81
N LEU A 28 -1.87 -12.44 -6.38
CA LEU A 28 -0.98 -11.59 -7.16
C LEU A 28 -0.03 -12.40 -8.08
N SER A 29 -0.07 -13.73 -7.98
CA SER A 29 0.86 -14.68 -8.60
C SER A 29 2.31 -14.46 -8.12
N ILE A 30 2.48 -14.24 -6.81
CA ILE A 30 3.77 -13.94 -6.17
C ILE A 30 4.09 -15.05 -5.17
N VAL A 31 5.18 -15.76 -5.38
CA VAL A 31 5.65 -16.82 -4.47
C VAL A 31 6.72 -16.24 -3.55
N MET A 32 6.30 -15.68 -2.42
CA MET A 32 7.19 -15.02 -1.46
C MET A 32 6.74 -15.27 -0.03
N THR A 33 7.71 -15.37 0.89
CA THR A 33 7.45 -15.56 2.31
C THR A 33 7.84 -14.31 3.10
N PRO A 34 6.89 -13.64 3.79
CA PRO A 34 7.21 -12.57 4.73
C PRO A 34 8.14 -13.02 5.85
N THR A 35 9.14 -12.20 6.16
CA THR A 35 10.02 -12.39 7.32
C THR A 35 9.32 -12.00 8.62
N ALA A 36 8.44 -10.99 8.56
CA ALA A 36 7.66 -10.54 9.72
C ALA A 36 6.32 -9.94 9.31
N ILE A 37 5.30 -10.19 10.11
CA ILE A 37 3.92 -9.72 9.94
C ILE A 37 3.46 -9.15 11.27
N ASN A 38 3.18 -7.84 11.33
CA ASN A 38 2.77 -7.18 12.56
C ASN A 38 1.62 -6.19 12.33
N ARG A 39 0.57 -6.25 13.14
CA ARG A 39 -0.51 -5.24 13.14
C ARG A 39 -0.01 -3.93 13.77
N LEU A 40 -0.37 -2.80 13.18
CA LEU A 40 0.03 -1.47 13.63
C LEU A 40 -1.09 -0.78 14.41
N GLY A 41 -0.76 -0.27 15.60
CA GLY A 41 -1.66 0.54 16.42
C GLY A 41 -2.56 -0.29 17.35
N ARG A 42 -3.54 0.41 17.95
CA ARG A 42 -4.47 -0.15 18.93
C ARG A 42 -5.73 -0.68 18.24
N LYS A 43 -6.29 -1.78 18.76
CA LYS A 43 -7.55 -2.36 18.25
C LYS A 43 -8.65 -1.30 18.28
N SER A 44 -9.44 -1.24 17.22
CA SER A 44 -10.53 -0.28 17.03
C SER A 44 -11.67 -0.92 16.24
N THR A 45 -12.70 -0.14 15.90
CA THR A 45 -13.78 -0.58 14.99
C THR A 45 -13.28 -0.89 13.58
N LYS A 46 -12.17 -0.25 13.15
CA LYS A 46 -11.53 -0.51 11.87
C LYS A 46 -10.38 -1.50 12.03
N PRO A 47 -10.18 -2.42 11.08
CA PRO A 47 -9.02 -3.30 11.09
C PRO A 47 -7.72 -2.50 11.04
N ARG A 48 -6.79 -2.84 11.92
CA ARG A 48 -5.44 -2.28 11.99
C ARG A 48 -4.65 -2.64 10.74
N PRO A 49 -3.85 -1.71 10.22
CA PRO A 49 -2.94 -1.99 9.12
C PRO A 49 -1.92 -3.08 9.49
N LEU A 50 -1.51 -3.88 8.52
CA LEU A 50 -0.43 -4.84 8.64
C LEU A 50 0.88 -4.27 8.09
N LYS A 51 1.92 -4.26 8.91
CA LYS A 51 3.30 -4.05 8.47
C LYS A 51 3.90 -5.40 8.10
N ILE A 52 4.29 -5.51 6.83
CA ILE A 52 4.93 -6.70 6.26
C ILE A 52 6.39 -6.37 5.95
N SER A 53 7.28 -7.21 6.46
CA SER A 53 8.71 -7.18 6.15
C SER A 53 9.07 -8.37 5.26
N LEU A 54 9.85 -8.11 4.23
CA LEU A 54 10.37 -9.11 3.29
C LEU A 54 11.89 -9.11 3.38
N GLN A 55 12.51 -10.16 2.82
CA GLN A 55 13.95 -10.30 2.79
C GLN A 55 14.59 -9.17 1.97
N ASP A 56 14.06 -8.92 0.77
CA ASP A 56 14.66 -7.97 -0.17
C ASP A 56 13.74 -6.79 -0.52
N ALA A 57 14.37 -5.65 -0.79
CA ALA A 57 13.64 -4.46 -1.23
C ALA A 57 13.00 -4.64 -2.63
N SER A 58 13.63 -5.43 -3.50
CA SER A 58 13.12 -5.80 -4.83
C SER A 58 11.72 -6.41 -4.76
N ASP A 59 11.50 -7.24 -3.75
CA ASP A 59 10.28 -8.01 -3.55
C ASP A 59 9.09 -7.10 -3.25
N VAL A 60 9.37 -6.07 -2.44
CA VAL A 60 8.41 -5.01 -2.16
C VAL A 60 7.99 -4.30 -3.46
N PHE A 61 8.93 -4.02 -4.37
CA PHE A 61 8.60 -3.39 -5.66
C PHE A 61 7.74 -4.29 -6.54
N VAL A 62 8.02 -5.60 -6.60
CA VAL A 62 7.22 -6.56 -7.38
C VAL A 62 5.77 -6.57 -6.88
N ILE A 63 5.57 -6.60 -5.57
CA ILE A 63 4.22 -6.57 -4.96
C ILE A 63 3.53 -5.23 -5.22
N LEU A 64 4.24 -4.11 -5.03
CA LEU A 64 3.69 -2.78 -5.27
C LEU A 64 3.31 -2.55 -6.73
N LYS A 65 4.02 -3.17 -7.69
CA LYS A 65 3.71 -3.13 -9.12
C LYS A 65 2.43 -3.92 -9.42
N ASN A 66 2.26 -5.10 -8.82
CA ASN A 66 1.13 -6.00 -9.10
C ASN A 66 -0.14 -5.71 -8.29
N LYS A 67 -0.08 -4.86 -7.25
CA LYS A 67 -1.21 -4.57 -6.35
C LYS A 67 -2.51 -4.11 -7.04
N HIS A 68 -2.43 -3.59 -8.26
CA HIS A 68 -3.59 -3.18 -9.04
C HIS A 68 -4.53 -4.36 -9.34
N LYS A 69 -4.01 -5.59 -9.43
CA LYS A 69 -4.77 -6.84 -9.62
C LYS A 69 -5.73 -7.16 -8.47
N LEU A 70 -5.46 -6.65 -7.26
CA LEU A 70 -6.37 -6.83 -6.13
C LEU A 70 -7.72 -6.13 -6.35
N ARG A 71 -7.73 -5.02 -7.11
CA ARG A 71 -8.96 -4.27 -7.39
C ARG A 71 -9.96 -5.07 -8.21
N SER A 72 -9.47 -5.96 -9.07
CA SER A 72 -10.29 -6.86 -9.89
C SER A 72 -10.59 -8.19 -9.20
N THR A 73 -10.05 -8.44 -8.00
CA THR A 73 -10.27 -9.69 -7.28
C THR A 73 -11.46 -9.52 -6.31
N PRO A 74 -12.57 -10.26 -6.47
CA PRO A 74 -13.82 -10.02 -5.73
C PRO A 74 -13.67 -9.97 -4.20
N ASN A 75 -12.75 -10.78 -3.65
CA ASN A 75 -12.52 -10.87 -2.21
C ASN A 75 -11.51 -9.84 -1.67
N TYR A 76 -10.74 -9.19 -2.54
CA TYR A 76 -9.61 -8.32 -2.15
C TYR A 76 -9.73 -6.90 -2.70
N CYS A 77 -10.86 -6.54 -3.29
CA CYS A 77 -11.08 -5.22 -3.90
C CYS A 77 -10.93 -4.05 -2.90
N SER A 78 -11.21 -4.29 -1.62
CA SER A 78 -11.09 -3.32 -0.54
C SER A 78 -9.67 -3.21 0.04
N ILE A 79 -8.80 -4.20 -0.23
CA ILE A 79 -7.44 -4.26 0.28
C ILE A 79 -6.57 -3.25 -0.45
N ARG A 80 -5.76 -2.51 0.31
CA ARG A 80 -4.83 -1.52 -0.25
C ARG A 80 -3.42 -1.82 0.20
N ILE A 81 -2.48 -1.87 -0.75
CA ILE A 81 -1.06 -2.03 -0.48
C ILE A 81 -0.33 -0.71 -0.75
N SER A 82 0.46 -0.25 0.22
CA SER A 82 1.26 0.96 0.13
C SER A 82 2.70 0.72 0.58
N PRO A 83 3.66 1.51 0.06
CA PRO A 83 5.01 1.51 0.61
C PRO A 83 4.98 1.95 2.08
N ASP A 84 5.91 1.42 2.88
CA ASP A 84 6.13 1.90 4.25
C ASP A 84 6.88 3.23 4.16
N ARG A 85 6.19 4.34 4.43
CA ARG A 85 6.70 5.69 4.22
C ARG A 85 6.89 6.39 5.55
N THR A 86 8.00 7.11 5.67
CA THR A 86 8.24 8.00 6.81
C THR A 86 7.19 9.10 6.87
N GLN A 87 7.06 9.76 8.02
CA GLN A 87 6.16 10.90 8.17
C GLN A 87 6.49 12.01 7.15
N MET A 88 7.78 12.36 7.03
CA MET A 88 8.26 13.35 6.05
C MET A 88 7.88 12.98 4.61
N GLN A 89 8.06 11.73 4.19
CA GLN A 89 7.67 11.26 2.86
C GLN A 89 6.16 11.33 2.63
N ARG A 90 5.35 11.06 3.66
CA ARG A 90 3.89 11.19 3.61
C ARG A 90 3.47 12.65 3.44
N ASP A 91 4.09 13.55 4.19
CA ASP A 91 3.79 14.98 4.14
C ASP A 91 4.22 15.59 2.80
N GLN A 92 5.41 15.25 2.30
CA GLN A 92 5.84 15.62 0.96
C GLN A 92 4.83 15.19 -0.11
N LEU A 93 4.38 13.93 -0.06
CA LEU A 93 3.42 13.43 -1.03
C LEU A 93 2.05 14.14 -0.91
N ARG A 94 1.57 14.38 0.32
CA ARG A 94 0.33 15.13 0.56
C ARG A 94 0.40 16.52 -0.05
N ASN A 95 1.51 17.22 0.17
CA ASN A 95 1.73 18.57 -0.34
C ASN A 95 1.78 18.59 -1.87
N VAL A 96 2.40 17.58 -2.50
CA VAL A 96 2.43 17.46 -3.97
C VAL A 96 1.04 17.22 -4.54
N TYR A 97 0.22 16.35 -3.92
CA TYR A 97 -1.16 16.14 -4.38
C TYR A 97 -2.05 17.36 -4.15
N ALA A 98 -1.90 18.08 -3.03
CA ALA A 98 -2.64 19.32 -2.80
C ALA A 98 -2.36 20.36 -3.90
N LYS A 99 -1.07 20.58 -4.21
CA LYS A 99 -0.66 21.46 -5.31
C LYS A 99 -1.15 21.00 -6.68
N LEU A 100 -1.20 19.69 -6.92
CA LEU A 100 -1.75 19.14 -8.17
C LEU A 100 -3.22 19.51 -8.33
N GLU A 101 -4.01 19.34 -7.27
CA GLU A 101 -5.45 19.66 -7.30
C GLU A 101 -5.69 21.16 -7.42
N GLU A 102 -4.90 22.01 -6.75
CA GLU A 102 -4.94 23.47 -6.94
C GLU A 102 -4.70 23.88 -8.40
N ARG A 103 -3.69 23.29 -9.05
CA ARG A 103 -3.37 23.58 -10.46
C ARG A 103 -4.46 23.09 -11.42
N LYS A 104 -5.03 21.91 -11.17
CA LYS A 104 -6.20 21.41 -11.93
C LYS A 104 -7.39 22.34 -11.76
N ALA A 105 -7.65 22.82 -10.55
CA ALA A 105 -8.73 23.77 -10.27
C ALA A 105 -8.50 25.13 -10.96
N ALA A 106 -7.24 25.55 -11.14
CA ALA A 106 -6.87 26.73 -11.91
C ALA A 106 -6.99 26.55 -13.45
N GLY A 107 -7.42 25.37 -13.91
CA GLY A 107 -7.65 25.08 -15.33
C GLY A 107 -6.47 24.44 -16.05
N GLU A 108 -5.39 24.09 -15.35
CA GLU A 108 -4.30 23.33 -15.96
C GLU A 108 -4.72 21.87 -16.21
N THR A 109 -4.65 21.44 -17.47
CA THR A 109 -4.93 20.07 -17.88
C THR A 109 -3.65 19.25 -18.01
N ASP A 110 -3.82 17.92 -18.08
CA ASP A 110 -2.74 16.98 -18.38
C ASP A 110 -1.60 16.92 -17.34
N LEU A 111 -1.89 17.27 -16.08
CA LEU A 111 -0.93 17.16 -14.98
C LEU A 111 -1.01 15.79 -14.29
N ILE A 112 0.15 15.15 -14.14
CA ILE A 112 0.31 13.89 -13.42
C ILE A 112 1.47 13.95 -12.43
N VAL A 113 1.40 13.14 -11.37
CA VAL A 113 2.51 12.97 -10.42
C VAL A 113 3.41 11.84 -10.92
N LYS A 114 4.64 12.19 -11.32
CA LYS A 114 5.71 11.25 -11.66
C LYS A 114 6.68 11.16 -10.48
N PHE A 115 7.35 10.02 -10.31
CA PHE A 115 8.39 9.84 -9.30
C PHE A 115 9.76 9.87 -9.99
N LEU A 116 10.50 10.97 -9.84
CA LEU A 116 11.84 11.16 -10.39
C LEU A 116 12.87 10.87 -9.30
N LYS A 117 13.69 9.82 -9.45
CA LYS A 117 14.65 9.35 -8.43
C LYS A 117 14.02 9.19 -7.03
N GLY A 118 12.78 8.70 -6.99
CA GLY A 118 12.02 8.51 -5.75
C GLY A 118 11.33 9.75 -5.18
N ILE A 119 11.48 10.92 -5.81
CA ILE A 119 10.87 12.18 -5.37
C ILE A 119 9.57 12.41 -6.17
N PRO A 120 8.41 12.64 -5.51
CA PRO A 120 7.17 12.97 -6.20
C PRO A 120 7.25 14.37 -6.84
N THR A 121 6.95 14.47 -8.14
CA THR A 121 7.01 15.72 -8.89
C THR A 121 5.83 15.80 -9.86
N ILE A 122 5.22 16.98 -9.97
CA ILE A 122 4.15 17.24 -10.93
C ILE A 122 4.79 17.47 -12.30
N SER A 123 4.35 16.72 -13.29
CA SER A 123 4.78 16.81 -14.69
C SER A 123 3.56 16.83 -15.59
N LYS A 124 3.69 17.41 -16.79
CA LYS A 124 2.74 17.14 -17.87
C LYS A 124 2.91 15.71 -18.38
N ASN A 125 1.84 15.12 -18.90
CA ASN A 125 1.81 13.72 -19.31
C ASN A 125 2.79 13.47 -20.46
#